data_AF-A0A6A7S9J0-F1
#
_entry.id   AF-A0A6A7S9J0-F1
#
_cell.length_a   1.000
_cell.length_b   1.000
_cell.length_c   1.000
_cell.angle_alpha   90.00
_cell.angle_beta   90.00
_cell.angle_gamma   90.00
#
_symmetry.space_group_name_H-M   'P 1'
#
loop_
_entity.id
_entity.type
_entity.pdbx_description
1 polymer ?
#
loop_
_entity_poly.entity_id
_entity_poly.type
_entity_poly.pdbx_seq_one_letter_code
_entity_poly.pdbx_strand_id
1 'polypeptide(L)'
;MTRPRSARFAAGLHAAVERVLAWAATAGVAVLGLAIVMVVGDILARALLNHSLTGLVDITQLCVMTMAFLAIPYTFIRNAHVGITAATDWLPERARAGLDAMAALAGAALVALLGRYGLDQAVLALRYGDSSQTIGIPMIWYWSALLVGCLLSLVATLAEALRRLVHAAAGVAP
;
A
#
# COMPACT_ATOMS: atom_id res chain seq x y z
N MET A 1 -8.62 5.26 36.07
CA MET A 1 -9.07 4.14 35.22
C MET A 1 -7.94 3.72 34.29
N THR A 2 -7.26 2.60 34.58
CA THR A 2 -6.15 2.08 33.77
C THR A 2 -6.70 1.35 32.55
N ARG A 3 -6.38 1.81 31.33
CA ARG A 3 -6.74 1.11 30.08
C ARG A 3 -6.32 -0.37 30.17
N PRO A 4 -7.17 -1.33 29.75
CA PRO A 4 -6.85 -2.76 29.82
C PRO A 4 -5.55 -3.05 29.05
N ARG A 5 -4.75 -4.02 29.53
CA ARG A 5 -3.45 -4.40 28.93
C ARG A 5 -3.56 -4.68 27.42
N SER A 6 -4.69 -5.26 26.98
CA SER A 6 -5.01 -5.53 25.58
C SER A 6 -5.10 -4.26 24.71
N ALA A 7 -5.67 -3.17 25.23
CA ALA A 7 -5.80 -1.90 24.50
C ALA A 7 -4.45 -1.20 24.32
N ARG A 8 -3.55 -1.28 25.33
CA ARG A 8 -2.19 -0.71 25.23
C ARG A 8 -1.33 -1.48 24.22
N PHE A 9 -1.45 -2.80 24.19
CA PHE A 9 -0.76 -3.65 23.22
C PHE A 9 -1.23 -3.37 21.78
N ALA A 10 -2.55 -3.31 21.55
CA ALA A 10 -3.10 -3.00 20.23
C ALA A 10 -2.67 -1.60 19.72
N ALA A 11 -2.63 -0.60 20.60
CA ALA A 11 -2.15 0.73 20.25
C ALA A 11 -0.64 0.75 19.91
N GLY A 12 0.18 0.00 20.66
CA GLY A 12 1.62 -0.13 20.38
C GLY A 12 1.89 -0.85 19.05
N LEU A 13 1.16 -1.92 18.75
CA LEU A 13 1.26 -2.63 17.47
C LEU A 13 0.85 -1.72 16.30
N HIS A 14 -0.28 -1.02 16.42
CA HIS A 14 -0.76 -0.09 15.40
C HIS A 14 0.28 1.00 15.09
N ALA A 15 0.85 1.63 16.12
CA ALA A 15 1.89 2.65 15.95
C ALA A 15 3.18 2.09 15.34
N ALA A 16 3.57 0.86 15.69
CA ALA A 16 4.73 0.20 15.09
C ALA A 16 4.51 -0.08 13.60
N VAL A 17 3.34 -0.62 13.23
CA VAL A 17 2.96 -0.86 11.84
C VAL A 17 2.90 0.46 11.08
N GLU A 18 2.25 1.50 11.63
CA GLU A 18 2.16 2.82 11.00
C GLU A 18 3.55 3.38 10.68
N ARG A 19 4.51 3.24 11.60
CA ARG A 19 5.88 3.71 11.38
C ARG A 19 6.57 2.97 10.26
N VAL A 20 6.44 1.64 10.19
CA VAL A 20 7.00 0.83 9.09
C VAL A 20 6.38 1.25 7.76
N LEU A 21 5.06 1.43 7.72
CA LEU A 21 4.35 1.83 6.50
C LEU A 21 4.69 3.27 6.08
N ALA A 22 4.93 4.18 7.02
CA ALA A 22 5.41 5.53 6.72
C ALA A 22 6.81 5.51 6.10
N TRP A 23 7.70 4.66 6.61
CA TRP A 23 9.03 4.45 5.99
C TRP A 23 8.92 3.83 4.60
N ALA A 24 8.03 2.87 4.40
CA ALA A 24 7.78 2.31 3.07
C ALA A 24 7.24 3.38 2.11
N ALA A 25 6.26 4.19 2.52
CA ALA A 25 5.70 5.25 1.70
C ALA A 25 6.73 6.34 1.36
N THR A 26 7.57 6.75 2.32
CA THR A 26 8.64 7.73 2.06
C THR A 26 9.72 7.17 1.11
N ALA A 27 10.07 5.89 1.23
CA ALA A 27 10.93 5.22 0.26
C ALA A 27 10.29 5.18 -1.14
N GLY A 28 8.99 4.90 -1.23
CA GLY A 28 8.23 4.97 -2.48
C GLY A 28 8.27 6.37 -3.11
N VAL A 29 8.04 7.42 -2.32
CA VAL A 29 8.12 8.81 -2.79
C VAL A 29 9.54 9.15 -3.28
N ALA A 30 10.59 8.68 -2.60
CA ALA A 30 11.96 8.87 -3.04
C ALA A 30 12.24 8.18 -4.40
N VAL A 31 11.71 6.96 -4.60
CA VAL A 31 11.80 6.23 -5.89
C VAL A 31 11.08 6.99 -7.01
N LEU A 32 9.91 7.57 -6.74
CA LEU A 32 9.24 8.44 -7.71
C LEU A 32 10.04 9.71 -8.01
N GLY A 33 10.62 10.34 -6.98
CA GLY A 33 11.50 11.49 -7.14
C GLY A 33 12.68 11.19 -8.07
N LEU A 34 13.29 10.01 -7.92
CA LEU A 34 14.33 9.53 -8.82
C LEU A 34 13.82 9.37 -10.26
N ALA A 35 12.65 8.78 -10.46
CA ALA A 35 12.05 8.64 -11.78
C ALA A 35 11.78 9.99 -12.45
N ILE A 36 11.29 10.97 -11.69
CA ILE A 36 11.08 12.35 -12.18
C ILE A 36 12.41 12.95 -12.63
N VAL A 37 13.47 12.83 -11.82
CA VAL A 37 14.81 13.34 -12.16
C VAL A 37 15.33 12.66 -13.44
N MET A 38 15.14 11.35 -13.59
CA MET A 38 15.54 10.62 -14.80
C MET A 38 14.78 11.09 -16.05
N VAL A 39 13.46 11.31 -15.94
CA VAL A 39 12.64 11.82 -17.06
C VAL A 39 13.05 13.23 -17.44
N VAL A 40 13.23 14.12 -16.46
CA VAL A 40 13.71 15.49 -16.72
C VAL A 40 15.10 15.46 -17.35
N GLY A 41 15.98 14.59 -16.86
CA GLY A 41 17.31 14.37 -17.43
C GLY A 41 17.26 13.91 -18.89
N ASP A 42 16.35 13.01 -19.25
CA ASP A 42 16.16 12.57 -20.65
C ASP A 42 15.64 13.71 -21.54
N ILE A 43 14.68 14.49 -21.06
CA ILE A 43 14.16 15.66 -21.80
C ILE A 43 15.31 16.65 -22.09
N LEU A 44 16.16 16.92 -21.09
CA LEU A 44 17.32 17.80 -21.25
C LEU A 44 18.38 17.19 -22.19
N ALA A 45 18.68 15.90 -22.06
CA ALA A 45 19.63 15.21 -22.93
C ALA A 45 19.15 15.22 -24.39
N ARG A 46 17.85 15.01 -24.62
CA ARG A 46 17.24 15.08 -25.95
C ARG A 46 17.34 16.50 -26.52
N ALA A 47 17.12 17.51 -25.70
CA ALA A 47 17.16 18.91 -26.13
C ALA A 47 18.58 19.42 -26.42
N LEU A 48 19.58 19.01 -25.63
CA LEU A 48 20.94 19.55 -25.69
C LEU A 48 21.91 18.68 -26.48
N LEU A 49 21.76 17.36 -26.41
CA LEU A 49 22.70 16.37 -26.94
C LEU A 49 22.10 15.56 -28.10
N ASN A 50 20.83 15.80 -28.45
CA ASN A 50 20.07 15.07 -29.47
C ASN A 50 20.10 13.54 -29.26
N HIS A 51 20.24 13.11 -28.01
CA HIS A 51 20.35 11.71 -27.59
C HIS A 51 19.28 11.42 -26.53
N SER A 52 18.63 10.26 -26.63
CA SER A 52 17.63 9.80 -25.67
C SER A 52 18.09 8.57 -24.90
N LEU A 53 17.71 8.48 -23.63
CA LEU A 53 17.93 7.31 -22.80
C LEU A 53 16.99 6.18 -23.24
N THR A 54 17.56 5.18 -23.90
CA THR A 54 16.87 3.93 -24.20
C THR A 54 16.49 3.22 -22.89
N GLY A 55 15.25 2.76 -22.77
CA GLY A 55 14.76 2.04 -21.59
C GLY A 55 14.19 2.90 -20.47
N LEU A 56 14.13 4.23 -20.64
CA LEU A 56 13.55 5.13 -19.64
C LEU A 56 12.09 4.77 -19.31
N VAL A 57 11.30 4.37 -20.31
CA VAL A 57 9.90 3.98 -20.11
C VAL A 57 9.79 2.78 -19.16
N ASP A 58 10.60 1.75 -19.36
CA ASP A 58 10.59 0.55 -18.53
C ASP A 58 10.98 0.88 -17.07
N ILE A 59 12.04 1.66 -16.88
CA ILE A 59 12.52 2.08 -15.55
C ILE A 59 11.47 2.95 -14.84
N THR A 60 10.92 3.93 -15.53
CA THR A 60 9.90 4.84 -14.95
C THR A 60 8.63 4.09 -14.59
N GLN A 61 8.18 3.14 -15.41
CA GLN A 61 7.05 2.27 -15.09
C GLN A 61 7.32 1.46 -13.83
N LEU A 62 8.53 0.88 -13.67
CA LEU A 62 8.90 0.13 -12.48
C LEU A 62 8.92 1.01 -11.24
N CYS A 63 9.47 2.22 -11.34
CA CYS A 63 9.51 3.19 -10.25
C CYS A 63 8.11 3.64 -9.82
N VAL A 64 7.23 3.97 -10.78
CA VAL A 64 5.84 4.36 -10.50
C VAL A 64 5.10 3.22 -9.81
N MET A 65 5.28 1.98 -10.30
CA MET A 65 4.62 0.82 -9.71
C MET A 65 5.13 0.55 -8.29
N THR A 66 6.44 0.62 -8.08
CA THR A 66 7.07 0.49 -6.75
C THR A 66 6.54 1.56 -5.79
N MET A 67 6.54 2.82 -6.21
CA MET A 67 6.02 3.91 -5.38
C MET A 67 4.56 3.70 -5.01
N ALA A 68 3.70 3.39 -5.99
CA ALA A 68 2.27 3.21 -5.77
C ALA A 68 2.01 2.12 -4.73
N PHE A 69 2.61 0.95 -4.91
CA PHE A 69 2.41 -0.19 -4.02
C PHE A 69 3.06 -0.04 -2.64
N LEU A 70 4.10 0.80 -2.49
CA LEU A 70 4.67 1.15 -1.18
C LEU A 70 3.86 2.24 -0.45
N ALA A 71 3.18 3.13 -1.18
CA ALA A 71 2.38 4.21 -0.60
C ALA A 71 0.98 3.77 -0.17
N ILE A 72 0.33 2.86 -0.91
CA ILE A 72 -1.03 2.35 -0.65
C ILE A 72 -1.20 1.81 0.79
N PRO A 73 -0.31 0.95 1.35
CA PRO A 73 -0.46 0.46 2.71
C PRO A 73 -0.60 1.56 3.77
N TYR A 74 0.13 2.67 3.59
CA TYR A 74 0.11 3.79 4.53
C TYR A 74 -1.24 4.52 4.53
N THR A 75 -1.96 4.53 3.40
CA THR A 75 -3.31 5.13 3.35
C THR A 75 -4.35 4.25 4.04
N PHE A 76 -4.19 2.92 3.99
CA PHE A 76 -5.03 1.97 4.74
C PHE A 76 -4.96 2.19 6.25
N ILE A 77 -3.74 2.29 6.82
CA ILE A 77 -3.59 2.42 8.29
C ILE A 77 -4.00 3.79 8.82
N ARG A 78 -3.85 4.84 8.01
CA ARG A 78 -4.20 6.21 8.41
C ARG A 78 -5.70 6.48 8.31
N ASN A 79 -6.51 5.45 8.03
CA ASN A 79 -7.95 5.55 7.81
C ASN A 79 -8.30 6.65 6.80
N ALA A 80 -7.50 6.79 5.74
CA ALA A 80 -7.83 7.65 4.61
C ALA A 80 -8.95 7.03 3.73
N HIS A 81 -9.48 5.87 4.13
CA HIS A 81 -10.85 5.50 3.77
C HIS A 81 -11.71 6.58 4.38
N VAL A 82 -12.00 7.61 3.59
CA VAL A 82 -13.05 8.57 3.86
C VAL A 82 -14.30 7.73 4.09
N GLY A 83 -14.51 7.33 5.34
CA GLY A 83 -15.78 6.84 5.79
C GLY A 83 -16.77 7.89 5.34
N ILE A 84 -17.98 7.47 5.02
CA ILE A 84 -19.06 8.41 4.80
C ILE A 84 -19.35 9.01 6.19
N THR A 85 -18.46 9.85 6.72
CA THR A 85 -18.54 10.45 8.05
C THR A 85 -19.86 11.20 8.12
N ALA A 86 -20.20 11.89 7.02
CA ALA A 86 -21.48 12.55 6.81
C ALA A 86 -22.73 11.64 6.93
N ALA A 87 -22.65 10.33 6.65
CA ALA A 87 -23.79 9.40 6.76
C ALA A 87 -23.71 8.47 7.98
N THR A 88 -22.53 8.30 8.59
CA THR A 88 -22.32 7.45 9.76
C THR A 88 -22.37 8.20 11.08
N ASP A 89 -22.33 9.53 11.06
CA ASP A 89 -22.44 10.35 12.27
C ASP A 89 -23.82 10.27 12.95
N TRP A 90 -24.86 9.80 12.25
CA TRP A 90 -26.19 9.55 12.84
C TRP A 90 -26.36 8.15 13.43
N LEU A 91 -25.37 7.26 13.24
CA LEU A 91 -25.46 5.89 13.75
C LEU A 91 -24.98 5.78 15.20
N PRO A 92 -25.62 4.94 16.01
CA PRO A 92 -25.11 4.61 17.34
C PRO A 92 -23.73 3.96 17.24
N GLU A 93 -22.88 4.25 18.22
CA GLU A 93 -21.44 3.96 18.23
C GLU A 93 -21.10 2.48 17.94
N ARG A 94 -21.95 1.55 18.39
CA ARG A 94 -21.81 0.11 18.13
C ARG A 94 -22.04 -0.25 16.65
N ALA A 95 -23.01 0.38 16.00
CA ALA A 95 -23.30 0.14 14.59
C ALA A 95 -22.20 0.74 13.69
N ARG A 96 -21.69 1.92 14.06
CA ARG A 96 -20.52 2.54 13.41
C ARG A 96 -19.30 1.62 13.50
N ALA A 97 -18.96 1.14 14.69
CA ALA A 97 -17.84 0.21 14.89
C ALA A 97 -17.97 -1.10 14.09
N GLY A 98 -19.20 -1.63 13.96
CA GLY A 98 -19.49 -2.80 13.14
C GLY A 98 -19.27 -2.57 11.64
N LEU A 99 -19.80 -1.47 11.09
CA LEU A 99 -19.60 -1.07 9.69
C LEU A 99 -18.11 -0.83 9.40
N ASP A 100 -17.43 -0.18 10.33
CA ASP A 100 -16.00 0.10 10.26
C ASP A 100 -15.17 -1.19 10.25
N ALA A 101 -15.52 -2.18 11.07
CA ALA A 101 -14.87 -3.49 11.04
C ALA A 101 -15.15 -4.24 9.73
N MET A 102 -16.40 -4.19 9.24
CA MET A 102 -16.79 -4.82 7.98
C MET A 102 -16.05 -4.20 6.78
N ALA A 103 -15.90 -2.87 6.74
CA ALA A 103 -15.13 -2.18 5.71
C ALA A 103 -13.65 -2.59 5.73
N ALA A 104 -13.05 -2.68 6.92
CA ALA A 104 -11.67 -3.14 7.07
C ALA A 104 -11.49 -4.59 6.60
N LEU A 105 -12.43 -5.48 6.92
CA LEU A 105 -12.43 -6.88 6.45
C LEU A 105 -12.63 -6.98 4.94
N ALA A 106 -13.53 -6.18 4.35
CA ALA A 106 -13.72 -6.13 2.91
C ALA A 106 -12.45 -5.64 2.18
N GLY A 107 -11.79 -4.61 2.73
CA GLY A 107 -10.49 -4.14 2.25
C GLY A 107 -9.41 -5.23 2.33
N ALA A 108 -9.31 -5.92 3.47
CA ALA A 108 -8.39 -7.03 3.64
C ALA A 108 -8.66 -8.17 2.65
N ALA A 109 -9.93 -8.53 2.43
CA ALA A 109 -10.33 -9.56 1.47
C ALA A 109 -9.97 -9.16 0.02
N LEU A 110 -10.23 -7.92 -0.37
CA LEU A 110 -9.87 -7.39 -1.69
C LEU A 110 -8.35 -7.43 -1.90
N VAL A 111 -7.57 -6.95 -0.94
CA VAL A 111 -6.10 -6.95 -1.01
C VAL A 111 -5.55 -8.37 -1.05
N ALA A 112 -6.10 -9.30 -0.26
CA ALA A 112 -5.71 -10.71 -0.29
C ALA A 112 -6.01 -11.35 -1.65
N LEU A 113 -7.15 -11.01 -2.26
CA LEU A 113 -7.52 -11.48 -3.60
C LEU A 113 -6.56 -10.93 -4.66
N LEU A 114 -6.24 -9.64 -4.61
CA LEU A 114 -5.25 -9.00 -5.49
C LEU A 114 -3.86 -9.63 -5.32
N GLY A 115 -3.44 -9.88 -4.08
CA GLY A 115 -2.16 -10.54 -3.80
C GLY A 115 -2.12 -11.97 -4.35
N ARG A 116 -3.20 -12.73 -4.20
CA ARG A 116 -3.31 -14.09 -4.74
C ARG A 116 -3.24 -14.11 -6.26
N TYR A 117 -4.09 -13.34 -6.94
CA TYR A 117 -4.05 -13.28 -8.40
C TYR A 117 -2.73 -12.68 -8.91
N GLY A 118 -2.16 -11.72 -8.19
CA GLY A 118 -0.84 -11.18 -8.48
C GLY A 118 0.27 -12.23 -8.38
N LEU A 119 0.19 -13.15 -7.40
CA LEU A 119 1.13 -14.27 -7.29
C LEU A 119 0.99 -15.22 -8.47
N ASP A 120 -0.24 -15.59 -8.84
CA ASP A 120 -0.49 -16.47 -9.97
C ASP A 120 0.07 -15.87 -11.27
N GLN A 121 -0.15 -14.57 -11.49
CA GLN A 121 0.41 -13.84 -12.64
C GLN A 121 1.94 -13.71 -12.58
N ALA A 122 2.51 -13.49 -11.40
CA ALA A 122 3.96 -13.45 -11.23
C ALA A 122 4.62 -14.78 -11.60
N VAL A 123 4.05 -15.89 -11.13
CA VAL A 123 4.53 -17.25 -11.47
C VAL A 123 4.37 -17.52 -12.96
N LEU A 124 3.27 -17.06 -13.56
CA LEU A 124 3.05 -17.19 -15.00
C LEU A 124 4.11 -16.42 -15.81
N ALA A 125 4.38 -15.18 -15.42
CA ALA A 125 5.40 -14.33 -16.02
C ALA A 125 6.81 -14.95 -15.90
N LEU A 126 7.14 -15.60 -14.78
CA LEU A 126 8.38 -16.36 -14.63
C LEU A 126 8.46 -17.53 -15.61
N ARG A 127 7.36 -18.28 -15.77
CA ARG A 127 7.32 -19.47 -16.62
C ARG A 127 7.47 -19.11 -18.10
N TYR A 128 6.89 -18.01 -18.53
CA TYR A 128 6.99 -17.54 -19.92
C TYR A 128 8.25 -16.70 -20.20
N GLY A 129 8.98 -16.29 -19.16
CA GLY A 129 10.17 -15.46 -19.32
C GLY A 129 9.83 -14.03 -19.75
N ASP A 130 8.68 -13.51 -19.30
CA ASP A 130 8.21 -12.18 -19.68
C ASP A 130 9.20 -11.10 -19.28
N SER A 131 9.44 -10.17 -20.19
CA SER A 131 10.36 -9.05 -20.00
C SER A 131 9.80 -7.74 -20.56
N SER A 132 10.34 -6.62 -20.10
CA SER A 132 9.95 -5.29 -20.55
C SER A 132 10.35 -5.05 -22.01
N GLN A 133 9.61 -4.19 -22.71
CA GLN A 133 9.69 -4.05 -24.16
C GLN A 133 11.00 -3.44 -24.65
N THR A 134 11.63 -2.58 -23.86
CA THR A 134 12.74 -1.76 -24.33
C THR A 134 14.09 -2.36 -23.94
N ILE A 135 14.29 -2.62 -22.65
CA ILE A 135 15.57 -3.09 -22.09
C ILE A 135 15.50 -4.50 -21.51
N GLY A 136 14.36 -5.19 -21.68
CA GLY A 136 14.23 -6.59 -21.29
C GLY A 136 14.31 -6.84 -19.79
N ILE A 137 13.85 -5.91 -18.95
CA ILE A 137 13.75 -6.12 -17.50
C ILE A 137 12.77 -7.28 -17.25
N PRO A 138 13.17 -8.33 -16.51
CA PRO A 138 12.27 -9.41 -16.14
C PRO A 138 11.03 -8.89 -15.43
N MET A 139 9.84 -9.30 -15.88
CA MET A 139 8.57 -8.78 -15.37
C MET A 139 8.34 -9.11 -13.88
N ILE A 140 9.08 -10.07 -13.32
CA ILE A 140 9.05 -10.40 -11.90
C ILE A 140 9.37 -9.20 -10.99
N TRP A 141 10.21 -8.26 -11.43
CA TRP A 141 10.52 -7.08 -10.62
C TRP A 141 9.29 -6.20 -10.44
N TYR A 142 8.49 -6.06 -11.49
CA TYR A 142 7.20 -5.38 -11.43
C TYR A 142 6.29 -6.15 -10.47
N TRP A 143 6.06 -7.44 -10.70
CA TRP A 143 5.18 -8.23 -9.84
C TRP A 143 5.61 -8.23 -8.37
N SER A 144 6.91 -8.21 -8.08
CA SER A 144 7.42 -8.14 -6.70
C SER A 144 6.98 -6.87 -5.97
N ALA A 145 6.97 -5.71 -6.64
CA ALA A 145 6.49 -4.47 -6.07
C ALA A 145 5.01 -4.56 -5.69
N LEU A 146 4.18 -5.14 -6.57
CA LEU A 146 2.77 -5.38 -6.31
C LEU A 146 2.58 -6.30 -5.10
N LEU A 147 3.29 -7.43 -5.06
CA LEU A 147 3.18 -8.43 -4.01
C LEU A 147 3.58 -7.88 -2.64
N VAL A 148 4.68 -7.12 -2.58
CA VAL A 148 5.13 -6.45 -1.35
C VAL A 148 4.07 -5.44 -0.89
N GLY A 149 3.53 -4.62 -1.79
CA GLY A 149 2.47 -3.67 -1.44
C GLY A 149 1.18 -4.33 -0.96
N CYS A 150 0.77 -5.43 -1.59
CA CYS A 150 -0.38 -6.23 -1.15
C CYS A 150 -0.15 -6.82 0.24
N LEU A 151 1.04 -7.38 0.51
CA LEU A 151 1.39 -7.93 1.82
C LEU A 151 1.35 -6.84 2.90
N LEU A 152 1.97 -5.69 2.65
CA LEU A 152 1.97 -4.56 3.59
C LEU A 152 0.55 -4.01 3.82
N SER A 153 -0.28 -3.93 2.77
CA SER A 153 -1.68 -3.49 2.87
C SER A 153 -2.54 -4.48 3.66
N LEU A 154 -2.26 -5.79 3.54
CA LEU A 154 -2.92 -6.82 4.34
C LEU A 154 -2.56 -6.69 5.82
N VAL A 155 -1.28 -6.46 6.14
CA VAL A 155 -0.85 -6.18 7.52
C VAL A 155 -1.51 -4.91 8.07
N ALA A 156 -1.59 -3.85 7.27
CA ALA A 156 -2.23 -2.59 7.64
C ALA A 156 -3.71 -2.77 8.01
N THR A 157 -4.47 -3.43 7.13
CA THR A 157 -5.92 -3.65 7.31
C THR A 157 -6.22 -4.58 8.47
N LEU A 158 -5.41 -5.63 8.69
CA LEU A 158 -5.54 -6.53 9.84
C LEU A 158 -5.21 -5.83 11.17
N ALA A 159 -4.17 -4.99 11.20
CA ALA A 159 -3.81 -4.22 12.39
C ALA A 159 -4.93 -3.23 12.78
N GLU A 160 -5.56 -2.59 11.79
CA GLU A 160 -6.71 -1.70 12.00
C GLU A 160 -7.95 -2.47 12.48
N ALA A 161 -8.27 -3.61 11.84
CA ALA A 161 -9.37 -4.47 12.27
C ALA A 161 -9.20 -4.95 13.72
N LEU A 162 -7.99 -5.39 14.09
CA LEU A 162 -7.68 -5.82 15.46
C LEU A 162 -7.86 -4.67 16.46
N ARG A 163 -7.37 -3.46 16.14
CA ARG A 163 -7.55 -2.28 16.99
C ARG A 163 -9.04 -2.00 17.21
N ARG A 164 -9.85 -2.00 16.15
CA ARG A 164 -11.30 -1.74 16.22
C ARG A 164 -12.04 -2.78 17.05
N LEU A 165 -11.73 -4.07 16.86
CA LEU A 165 -12.32 -5.16 17.64
C LEU A 165 -11.97 -5.06 19.13
N VAL A 166 -10.72 -4.71 19.46
CA VAL A 166 -10.30 -4.52 20.86
C VAL A 166 -11.02 -3.32 21.50
N HIS A 167 -11.26 -2.23 20.76
CA HIS A 167 -12.00 -1.08 21.28
C HIS A 167 -13.48 -1.42 21.48
N ALA A 168 -14.11 -2.11 20.52
CA ALA A 168 -15.49 -2.58 20.63
C ALA A 168 -15.69 -3.53 21.82
N ALA A 169 -14.74 -4.45 22.06
CA ALA A 169 -14.78 -5.40 23.17
C ALA A 169 -14.48 -4.76 24.53
N ALA A 170 -13.66 -3.71 24.58
CA ALA A 170 -13.32 -3.00 25.81
C ALA A 170 -14.43 -2.07 26.32
N GLY A 171 -15.45 -1.77 25.49
CA GLY A 171 -16.53 -0.84 25.86
C GLY A 171 -16.04 0.59 26.14
N VAL A 172 -14.82 0.93 25.73
CA VAL A 172 -14.23 2.26 25.87
C VAL A 172 -14.35 2.94 24.52
N ALA A 173 -15.16 4.01 24.48
CA ALA A 173 -15.29 4.91 23.35
C ALA A 173 -13.91 5.35 22.79
N PRO A 174 -13.78 5.56 21.47
CA PRO A 174 -12.51 5.86 20.80
C PRO A 174 -11.82 7.13 21.33
#